data_AF-A0A956PLN1-F1
#
_entry.id   AF-A0A956PLN1-F1
#
_cell.length_a   1.000
_cell.length_b   1.000
_cell.length_c   1.000
_cell.angle_alpha   90.00
_cell.angle_beta   90.00
_cell.angle_gamma   90.00
#
_symmetry.space_group_name_H-M   'P 1'
#
loop_
_entity.id
_entity.type
_entity.pdbx_description
1 polymer ?
#
loop_
_entity_poly.entity_id
_entity_poly.type
_entity_poly.pdbx_seq_one_letter_code
_entity_poly.pdbx_strand_id
1 'polypeptide(L)'
;MTTSVEIPKGGSPETQAIIDACYQGNWAGAQQLVAPRQVAGKQALDSFMGQARQQGEEFLTAHKISLQRVEDAFGKYQQALASVAQAAQTQNSEEARKAATELAVASFGIRSAVVGYEESYLSYGDSRYPLINLLTNMGERVRNGELPQASWTATCGRYGEYFTKAAEEVQNSKEQGQPGVAERQAALLRASGVFQQLVALTSQDARAKFEDLLFDLSGCLADLSDAFEKYHTHVFLTGKSSSPRINLILKVAQGVMDGTYDKAVLRALATDLSDEIVGRLKELDRLSQKQQESALMTDCLAEMIEVLESIDDGLQALIAVANGEPVEQGEIQESLDILLESGDVLTDLNKTIAQYNQAQSTVTCPGCGANHEAGLHTCSACGANLPLAPTNTSSVEMQEGAEDEMGQPVMTTVLQELFQKVEEFDGGRMDVEQFIDCMEDFDQRIDLAEQKLSQIHPPEMPDDLNVEQRAISNEFITIAEDALSLLEVGLAECREGIAHLRHFAETDEEQAMESGKQLYFDGTQKMWLVARAQQRVDDFIRASAAELGATPQGGGATGSANFSFTSRFSDEMR
;
A
#
# COMPACT_ATOMS: atom_id res chain seq x y z
N MET A 1 -57.31 0.14 12.34
CA MET A 1 -56.35 0.13 11.21
C MET A 1 -55.51 -1.12 11.36
N THR A 2 -55.83 -2.18 10.62
CA THR A 2 -55.01 -3.40 10.57
C THR A 2 -53.81 -3.11 9.67
N THR A 3 -52.65 -2.83 10.28
CA THR A 3 -51.38 -2.83 9.56
C THR A 3 -51.21 -4.22 8.93
N SER A 4 -51.24 -4.31 7.60
CA SER A 4 -50.86 -5.54 6.91
C SER A 4 -49.39 -5.77 7.21
N VAL A 5 -49.10 -6.77 8.03
CA VAL A 5 -47.71 -7.17 8.29
C VAL A 5 -47.16 -7.70 6.97
N GLU A 6 -46.18 -6.97 6.42
CA GLU A 6 -45.53 -7.34 5.17
C GLU A 6 -44.71 -8.62 5.38
N ILE A 7 -44.96 -9.65 4.56
CA ILE A 7 -44.25 -10.94 4.67
C ILE A 7 -42.90 -10.78 3.95
N PRO A 8 -41.77 -11.10 4.61
CA PRO A 8 -40.46 -10.99 3.99
C PRO A 8 -40.31 -11.97 2.82
N LYS A 9 -39.56 -11.57 1.80
CA LYS A 9 -39.28 -12.42 0.64
C LYS A 9 -38.08 -13.32 0.92
N GLY A 10 -38.20 -14.62 0.66
CA GLY A 10 -37.10 -15.57 0.70
C GLY A 10 -36.29 -15.57 -0.60
N GLY A 11 -35.01 -15.90 -0.50
CA GLY A 11 -34.08 -16.02 -1.64
C GLY A 11 -34.34 -17.23 -2.55
N SER A 12 -35.26 -18.14 -2.17
CA SER A 12 -35.71 -19.26 -3.00
C SER A 12 -37.20 -19.58 -2.74
N PRO A 13 -37.90 -20.26 -3.67
CA PRO A 13 -39.29 -20.67 -3.46
C PRO A 13 -39.50 -21.52 -2.20
N GLU A 14 -38.51 -22.33 -1.84
CA GLU A 14 -38.60 -23.25 -0.71
C GLU A 14 -38.25 -22.57 0.61
N THR A 15 -37.40 -21.54 0.57
CA THR A 15 -37.21 -20.63 1.70
C THR A 15 -38.49 -19.81 1.93
N GLN A 16 -39.14 -19.35 0.85
CA GLN A 16 -40.43 -18.64 0.95
C GLN A 16 -41.52 -19.52 1.58
N ALA A 17 -41.60 -20.79 1.21
CA ALA A 17 -42.58 -21.72 1.79
C ALA A 17 -42.44 -21.88 3.32
N ILE A 18 -41.20 -21.84 3.84
CA ILE A 18 -40.94 -21.86 5.29
C ILE A 18 -41.41 -20.55 5.94
N ILE A 19 -41.06 -19.41 5.33
CA ILE A 19 -41.45 -18.08 5.82
C ILE A 19 -42.98 -17.97 5.87
N ASP A 20 -43.66 -18.36 4.79
CA ASP A 20 -45.12 -18.30 4.69
C ASP A 20 -45.78 -19.18 5.76
N ALA A 21 -45.24 -20.39 6.02
CA ALA A 21 -45.75 -21.27 7.07
C ALA A 21 -45.63 -20.64 8.47
N CYS A 22 -44.54 -19.94 8.77
CA CYS A 22 -44.37 -19.21 10.03
C CYS A 22 -45.36 -18.05 10.18
N TYR A 23 -45.61 -17.28 9.11
CA TYR A 23 -46.53 -16.14 9.15
C TYR A 23 -48.01 -16.57 9.20
N GLN A 24 -48.34 -17.75 8.67
CA GLN A 24 -49.68 -18.35 8.71
C GLN A 24 -49.97 -19.14 10.00
N GLY A 25 -48.97 -19.32 10.88
CA GLY A 25 -49.11 -20.13 12.09
C GLY A 25 -49.17 -21.64 11.82
N ASN A 26 -48.71 -22.10 10.64
CA ASN A 26 -48.65 -23.50 10.28
C ASN A 26 -47.34 -24.14 10.80
N TRP A 27 -47.27 -24.36 12.12
CA TRP A 27 -46.07 -24.85 12.81
C TRP A 27 -45.62 -26.23 12.32
N ALA A 28 -46.57 -27.14 12.11
CA ALA A 28 -46.28 -28.47 11.58
C ALA A 28 -45.70 -28.41 10.16
N GLY A 29 -46.24 -27.52 9.31
CA GLY A 29 -45.71 -27.27 7.98
C GLY A 29 -44.30 -26.67 8.01
N ALA A 30 -44.04 -25.69 8.87
CA ALA A 30 -42.71 -25.10 9.04
C ALA A 30 -41.68 -26.16 9.47
N GLN A 31 -42.00 -27.00 10.47
CA GLN A 31 -41.10 -28.07 10.92
C GLN A 31 -40.81 -29.09 9.82
N GLN A 32 -41.83 -29.49 9.04
CA GLN A 32 -41.66 -30.47 7.97
C GLN A 32 -40.76 -29.93 6.84
N LEU A 33 -40.78 -28.63 6.59
CA LEU A 33 -40.00 -27.98 5.54
C LEU A 33 -38.55 -27.66 5.94
N VAL A 34 -38.28 -27.44 7.23
CA VAL A 34 -36.94 -27.09 7.71
C VAL A 34 -35.93 -28.23 7.60
N ALA A 35 -36.27 -29.44 8.04
CA ALA A 35 -35.30 -30.54 8.13
C ALA A 35 -34.69 -30.92 6.76
N PRO A 36 -35.46 -31.06 5.66
CA PRO A 36 -34.89 -31.27 4.33
C PRO A 36 -33.96 -30.14 3.89
N ARG A 37 -34.27 -28.88 4.27
CA ARG A 37 -33.46 -27.72 3.89
C ARG A 37 -32.15 -27.63 4.66
N GLN A 38 -32.14 -28.01 5.93
CA GLN A 38 -30.90 -28.10 6.71
C GLN A 38 -29.93 -29.10 6.06
N VAL A 39 -30.42 -30.30 5.71
CA VAL A 39 -29.61 -31.33 5.03
C VAL A 39 -29.10 -30.82 3.68
N ALA A 40 -29.97 -30.26 2.85
CA ALA A 40 -29.60 -29.75 1.53
C ALA A 40 -28.56 -28.62 1.62
N GLY A 41 -28.70 -27.69 2.56
CA GLY A 41 -27.76 -26.60 2.74
C GLY A 41 -26.38 -27.06 3.21
N LYS A 42 -26.30 -28.08 4.09
CA LYS A 42 -25.02 -28.69 4.49
C LYS A 42 -24.34 -29.39 3.33
N GLN A 43 -25.09 -30.21 2.58
CA GLN A 43 -24.56 -30.88 1.39
C GLN A 43 -24.07 -29.90 0.32
N ALA A 44 -24.79 -28.78 0.12
CA ALA A 44 -24.38 -27.74 -0.81
C ALA A 44 -23.07 -27.08 -0.38
N LEU A 45 -22.93 -26.73 0.91
CA LEU A 45 -21.68 -26.18 1.46
C LEU A 45 -20.52 -27.17 1.35
N ASP A 46 -20.73 -28.43 1.76
CA ASP A 46 -19.70 -29.48 1.69
C ASP A 46 -19.24 -29.71 0.25
N SER A 47 -20.16 -29.71 -0.71
CA SER A 47 -19.85 -29.81 -2.13
C SER A 47 -19.07 -28.60 -2.64
N PHE A 48 -19.48 -27.39 -2.25
CA PHE A 48 -18.82 -26.14 -2.65
C PHE A 48 -17.38 -26.08 -2.12
N MET A 49 -17.19 -26.31 -0.82
CA MET A 49 -15.85 -26.33 -0.21
C MET A 49 -15.02 -27.51 -0.71
N GLY A 50 -15.64 -28.65 -1.00
CA GLY A 50 -14.98 -29.80 -1.62
C GLY A 50 -14.42 -29.46 -3.01
N GLN A 51 -15.17 -28.72 -3.83
CA GLN A 51 -14.70 -28.26 -5.14
C GLN A 51 -13.56 -27.24 -5.02
N ALA A 52 -13.64 -26.30 -4.07
CA ALA A 52 -12.58 -25.33 -3.83
C ALA A 52 -11.26 -26.03 -3.40
N ARG A 53 -11.35 -27.04 -2.52
CA ARG A 53 -10.17 -27.81 -2.07
C ARG A 53 -9.50 -28.62 -3.19
N GLN A 54 -10.24 -28.99 -4.23
CA GLN A 54 -9.67 -29.70 -5.38
C GLN A 54 -8.78 -28.81 -6.26
N GLN A 55 -8.82 -27.49 -6.09
CA GLN A 55 -8.01 -26.54 -6.85
C GLN A 55 -6.59 -26.35 -6.30
N GLY A 56 -6.28 -26.88 -5.11
CA GLY A 56 -4.94 -26.80 -4.48
C GLY A 56 -4.85 -25.74 -3.36
N GLU A 57 -3.72 -25.75 -2.63
CA GLU A 57 -3.54 -24.88 -1.45
C GLU A 57 -3.36 -23.40 -1.81
N GLU A 58 -2.63 -23.08 -2.88
CA GLU A 58 -2.45 -21.69 -3.34
C GLU A 58 -3.79 -21.02 -3.66
N PHE A 59 -4.69 -21.76 -4.31
CA PHE A 59 -6.05 -21.32 -4.60
C PHE A 59 -6.87 -21.08 -3.33
N LEU A 60 -6.78 -21.98 -2.35
CA LEU A 60 -7.48 -21.84 -1.08
C LEU A 60 -7.00 -20.62 -0.30
N THR A 61 -5.69 -20.35 -0.33
CA THR A 61 -5.08 -19.17 0.29
C THR A 61 -5.55 -17.89 -0.40
N ALA A 62 -5.47 -17.83 -1.72
CA ALA A 62 -5.88 -16.66 -2.51
C ALA A 62 -7.37 -16.30 -2.34
N HIS A 63 -8.23 -17.30 -2.11
CA HIS A 63 -9.67 -17.10 -1.95
C HIS A 63 -10.19 -17.28 -0.52
N LYS A 64 -9.29 -17.34 0.48
CA LYS A 64 -9.63 -17.64 1.88
C LYS A 64 -10.80 -16.80 2.40
N ILE A 65 -10.73 -15.48 2.22
CA ILE A 65 -11.75 -14.54 2.71
C ILE A 65 -13.11 -14.77 2.02
N SER A 66 -13.09 -14.97 0.69
CA SER A 66 -14.31 -15.19 -0.09
C SER A 66 -14.96 -16.54 0.23
N LEU A 67 -14.16 -17.59 0.39
CA LEU A 67 -14.61 -18.92 0.82
C LEU A 67 -15.18 -18.89 2.24
N GLN A 68 -14.51 -18.20 3.17
CA GLN A 68 -14.98 -18.02 4.55
C GLN A 68 -16.33 -17.30 4.58
N ARG A 69 -16.52 -16.25 3.76
CA ARG A 69 -17.82 -15.56 3.65
C ARG A 69 -18.94 -16.48 3.16
N VAL A 70 -18.65 -17.39 2.23
CA VAL A 70 -19.64 -18.39 1.78
C VAL A 70 -19.95 -19.35 2.93
N GLU A 71 -18.93 -19.87 3.62
CA GLU A 71 -19.11 -20.74 4.77
C GLU A 71 -19.94 -20.09 5.89
N ASP A 72 -19.62 -18.85 6.26
CA ASP A 72 -20.36 -18.06 7.25
C ASP A 72 -21.80 -17.79 6.83
N ALA A 73 -22.05 -17.48 5.55
CA ALA A 73 -23.39 -17.24 5.04
C ALA A 73 -24.25 -18.50 5.11
N PHE A 74 -23.70 -19.66 4.74
CA PHE A 74 -24.36 -20.95 4.93
C PHE A 74 -24.56 -21.27 6.42
N GLY A 75 -23.60 -20.96 7.28
CA GLY A 75 -23.70 -21.10 8.73
C GLY A 75 -24.87 -20.30 9.31
N LYS A 76 -24.99 -19.01 8.96
CA LYS A 76 -26.09 -18.14 9.36
C LYS A 76 -27.44 -18.66 8.87
N TYR A 77 -27.51 -19.18 7.64
CA TYR A 77 -28.72 -19.79 7.10
C TYR A 77 -29.13 -21.06 7.87
N GLN A 78 -28.17 -21.92 8.22
CA GLN A 78 -28.42 -23.12 9.04
C GLN A 78 -28.90 -22.76 10.45
N GLN A 79 -28.32 -21.72 11.06
CA GLN A 79 -28.76 -21.20 12.36
C GLN A 79 -30.19 -20.65 12.28
N ALA A 80 -30.52 -19.85 11.27
CA ALA A 80 -31.87 -19.32 11.07
C ALA A 80 -32.90 -20.45 10.87
N LEU A 81 -32.57 -21.50 10.12
CA LEU A 81 -33.41 -22.68 9.98
C LEU A 81 -33.64 -23.38 11.34
N ALA A 82 -32.60 -23.49 12.18
CA ALA A 82 -32.74 -24.07 13.52
C ALA A 82 -33.64 -23.22 14.43
N SER A 83 -33.50 -21.89 14.39
CA SER A 83 -34.38 -20.96 15.11
C SER A 83 -35.84 -21.10 14.68
N VAL A 84 -36.10 -21.29 13.38
CA VAL A 84 -37.46 -21.54 12.88
C VAL A 84 -38.01 -22.87 13.41
N ALA A 85 -37.22 -23.95 13.40
CA ALA A 85 -37.65 -25.24 13.93
C ALA A 85 -37.97 -25.17 15.43
N GLN A 86 -37.14 -24.46 16.21
CA GLN A 86 -37.34 -24.26 17.65
C GLN A 86 -38.60 -23.44 17.93
N ALA A 87 -38.79 -22.32 17.23
CA ALA A 87 -39.97 -21.48 17.40
C ALA A 87 -41.28 -22.19 17.00
N ALA A 88 -41.22 -23.05 15.97
CA ALA A 88 -42.35 -23.89 15.58
C ALA A 88 -42.64 -24.98 16.63
N GLN A 89 -41.61 -25.47 17.34
CA GLN A 89 -41.78 -26.45 18.42
C GLN A 89 -42.39 -25.84 19.68
N THR A 90 -41.98 -24.61 20.03
CA THR A 90 -42.55 -23.83 21.14
C THR A 90 -43.89 -23.17 20.79
N GLN A 91 -44.29 -23.21 19.51
CA GLN A 91 -45.49 -22.57 18.95
C GLN A 91 -45.55 -21.06 19.26
N ASN A 92 -44.38 -20.43 19.42
CA ASN A 92 -44.28 -19.01 19.71
C ASN A 92 -44.33 -18.20 18.39
N SER A 93 -45.44 -17.50 18.19
CA SER A 93 -45.69 -16.74 16.95
C SER A 93 -44.76 -15.55 16.74
N GLU A 94 -44.28 -14.93 17.82
CA GLU A 94 -43.37 -13.79 17.73
C GLU A 94 -41.96 -14.25 17.36
N GLU A 95 -41.48 -15.29 18.05
CA GLU A 95 -40.19 -15.92 17.76
C GLU A 95 -40.15 -16.51 16.34
N ALA A 96 -41.25 -17.13 15.88
CA ALA A 96 -41.30 -17.72 14.55
C ALA A 96 -41.25 -16.67 13.43
N ARG A 97 -41.87 -15.50 13.63
CA ARG A 97 -41.79 -14.38 12.66
C ARG A 97 -40.41 -13.75 12.65
N LYS A 98 -39.79 -13.60 13.83
CA LYS A 98 -38.41 -13.12 13.95
C LYS A 98 -37.44 -14.07 13.23
N ALA A 99 -37.51 -15.36 13.52
CA ALA A 99 -36.69 -16.38 12.87
C ALA A 99 -36.92 -16.47 11.36
N ALA A 100 -38.17 -16.31 10.89
CA ALA A 100 -38.47 -16.26 9.46
C ALA A 100 -37.88 -15.02 8.76
N THR A 101 -37.83 -13.88 9.45
CA THR A 101 -37.18 -12.66 8.96
C THR A 101 -35.66 -12.86 8.86
N GLU A 102 -35.05 -13.44 9.89
CA GLU A 102 -33.61 -13.79 9.89
C GLU A 102 -33.27 -14.79 8.77
N LEU A 103 -34.16 -15.76 8.53
CA LEU A 103 -34.03 -16.74 7.44
C LEU A 103 -34.07 -16.07 6.06
N ALA A 104 -34.95 -15.09 5.87
CA ALA A 104 -34.99 -14.31 4.63
C ALA A 104 -33.68 -13.57 4.39
N VAL A 105 -33.16 -12.85 5.39
CA VAL A 105 -31.87 -12.12 5.32
C VAL A 105 -30.72 -13.08 5.03
N ALA A 106 -30.63 -14.19 5.76
CA ALA A 106 -29.57 -15.18 5.57
C ALA A 106 -29.59 -15.80 4.17
N SER A 107 -30.78 -16.02 3.58
CA SER A 107 -30.91 -16.56 2.23
C SER A 107 -30.38 -15.62 1.13
N PHE A 108 -30.54 -14.30 1.28
CA PHE A 108 -29.90 -13.33 0.40
C PHE A 108 -28.39 -13.21 0.67
N GLY A 109 -27.98 -13.37 1.93
CA GLY A 109 -26.57 -13.42 2.33
C GLY A 109 -25.78 -14.50 1.59
N ILE A 110 -26.34 -15.70 1.41
CA ILE A 110 -25.71 -16.76 0.61
C ILE A 110 -25.48 -16.31 -0.83
N ARG A 111 -26.50 -15.74 -1.48
CA ARG A 111 -26.37 -15.29 -2.87
C ARG A 111 -25.29 -14.21 -3.01
N SER A 112 -25.26 -13.24 -2.08
CA SER A 112 -24.25 -12.19 -2.08
C SER A 112 -22.83 -12.75 -1.88
N ALA A 113 -22.65 -13.68 -0.94
CA ALA A 113 -21.35 -14.31 -0.68
C ALA A 113 -20.85 -15.14 -1.86
N VAL A 114 -21.75 -15.89 -2.53
CA VAL A 114 -21.40 -16.66 -3.73
C VAL A 114 -21.01 -15.74 -4.88
N VAL A 115 -21.72 -14.62 -5.09
CA VAL A 115 -21.34 -13.63 -6.11
C VAL A 115 -19.97 -13.02 -5.82
N GLY A 116 -19.69 -12.65 -4.56
CA GLY A 116 -18.37 -12.14 -4.18
C GLY A 116 -17.24 -13.16 -4.36
N TYR A 117 -17.52 -14.44 -4.11
CA TYR A 117 -16.59 -15.52 -4.44
C TYR A 117 -16.40 -15.68 -5.95
N GLU A 118 -17.47 -15.65 -6.74
CA GLU A 118 -17.39 -15.73 -8.21
C GLU A 118 -16.57 -14.58 -8.80
N GLU A 119 -16.73 -13.35 -8.29
CA GLU A 119 -15.94 -12.20 -8.70
C GLU A 119 -14.46 -12.38 -8.36
N SER A 120 -14.16 -12.77 -7.11
CA SER A 120 -12.80 -13.06 -6.65
C SER A 120 -12.15 -14.16 -7.49
N TYR A 121 -12.85 -15.28 -7.70
CA TYR A 121 -12.42 -16.40 -8.52
C TYR A 121 -12.13 -15.98 -9.97
N LEU A 122 -13.03 -15.21 -10.58
CA LEU A 122 -12.85 -14.75 -11.94
C LEU A 122 -11.68 -13.78 -12.06
N SER A 123 -11.40 -12.96 -11.03
CA SER A 123 -10.28 -12.02 -11.02
C SER A 123 -8.91 -12.63 -10.69
N TYR A 124 -8.83 -13.93 -10.39
CA TYR A 124 -7.59 -14.62 -10.09
C TYR A 124 -6.88 -15.12 -11.35
N GLY A 125 -5.57 -14.92 -11.42
CA GLY A 125 -4.74 -15.34 -12.54
C GLY A 125 -3.40 -14.62 -12.60
N ASP A 126 -2.61 -14.95 -13.63
CA ASP A 126 -1.20 -14.56 -13.76
C ASP A 126 -0.98 -13.06 -14.01
N SER A 127 -2.01 -12.31 -14.40
CA SER A 127 -1.87 -10.87 -14.63
C SER A 127 -2.02 -10.09 -13.32
N ARG A 128 -1.13 -9.11 -13.12
CA ARG A 128 -1.24 -8.12 -12.02
C ARG A 128 -2.53 -7.28 -12.06
N TYR A 129 -3.22 -7.25 -13.20
CA TYR A 129 -4.48 -6.54 -13.38
C TYR A 129 -5.68 -7.46 -13.20
N PRO A 130 -6.52 -7.28 -12.16
CA PRO A 130 -7.70 -8.11 -11.89
C PRO A 130 -8.70 -8.15 -13.05
N LEU A 131 -8.83 -7.04 -13.78
CA LEU A 131 -9.70 -6.93 -14.95
C LEU A 131 -9.24 -7.85 -16.10
N ILE A 132 -7.93 -8.03 -16.28
CA ILE A 132 -7.39 -8.93 -17.30
C ILE A 132 -7.69 -10.37 -16.93
N ASN A 133 -7.47 -10.76 -15.67
CA ASN A 133 -7.80 -12.10 -15.18
C ASN A 133 -9.30 -12.41 -15.33
N LEU A 134 -10.17 -11.46 -14.96
CA LEU A 134 -11.62 -11.55 -15.15
C LEU A 134 -11.99 -11.86 -16.60
N LEU A 135 -11.41 -11.10 -17.55
CA LEU A 135 -11.72 -11.28 -18.96
C LEU A 135 -11.10 -12.56 -19.53
N THR A 136 -9.90 -12.94 -19.12
CA THR A 136 -9.28 -14.22 -19.50
C THR A 136 -10.21 -15.37 -19.08
N ASN A 137 -10.54 -15.45 -17.80
CA ASN A 137 -11.36 -16.52 -17.23
C ASN A 137 -12.77 -16.53 -17.81
N MET A 138 -13.42 -15.38 -17.94
CA MET A 138 -14.75 -15.28 -18.55
C MET A 138 -14.71 -15.68 -20.04
N GLY A 139 -13.67 -15.29 -20.78
CA GLY A 139 -13.47 -15.66 -22.18
C GLY A 139 -13.33 -17.17 -22.34
N GLU A 140 -12.53 -17.83 -21.50
CA GLU A 140 -12.36 -19.29 -21.53
C GLU A 140 -13.69 -20.02 -21.27
N ARG A 141 -14.43 -19.59 -20.25
CA ARG A 141 -15.71 -20.21 -19.87
C ARG A 141 -16.79 -20.03 -20.93
N VAL A 142 -16.81 -18.89 -21.64
CA VAL A 142 -17.72 -18.69 -22.79
C VAL A 142 -17.35 -19.60 -23.95
N ARG A 143 -16.07 -19.78 -24.26
CA ARG A 143 -15.63 -20.74 -25.31
C ARG A 143 -15.97 -22.18 -24.95
N ASN A 144 -15.86 -22.55 -23.68
CA ASN A 144 -16.21 -23.88 -23.19
C ASN A 144 -17.73 -24.12 -23.09
N GLY A 145 -18.56 -23.08 -23.33
CA GLY A 145 -20.02 -23.17 -23.22
C GLY A 145 -20.54 -23.18 -21.78
N GLU A 146 -19.69 -22.89 -20.80
CA GLU A 146 -20.04 -22.79 -19.38
C GLU A 146 -20.76 -21.48 -19.05
N LEU A 147 -20.45 -20.41 -19.80
CA LEU A 147 -21.09 -19.11 -19.69
C LEU A 147 -21.76 -18.71 -21.01
N PRO A 148 -22.92 -18.04 -20.96
CA PRO A 148 -23.55 -17.48 -22.16
C PRO A 148 -22.69 -16.38 -22.80
N GLN A 149 -22.65 -16.34 -24.13
CA GLN A 149 -22.02 -15.25 -24.90
C GLN A 149 -22.53 -13.85 -24.48
N ALA A 150 -23.81 -13.75 -24.10
CA ALA A 150 -24.40 -12.51 -23.62
C ALA A 150 -23.70 -11.95 -22.36
N SER A 151 -23.17 -12.81 -21.49
CA SER A 151 -22.42 -12.39 -20.30
C SER A 151 -21.10 -11.71 -20.69
N TRP A 152 -20.41 -12.23 -21.71
CA TRP A 152 -19.21 -11.61 -22.27
C TRP A 152 -19.52 -10.23 -22.83
N THR A 153 -20.46 -10.17 -23.78
CA THR A 153 -20.85 -8.92 -24.45
C THR A 153 -21.31 -7.86 -23.44
N ALA A 154 -22.10 -8.24 -22.43
CA ALA A 154 -22.57 -7.30 -21.40
C ALA A 154 -21.43 -6.80 -20.49
N THR A 155 -20.47 -7.63 -20.12
CA THR A 155 -19.34 -7.23 -19.27
C THR A 155 -18.36 -6.34 -20.04
N CYS A 156 -17.95 -6.74 -21.25
CA CYS A 156 -17.09 -5.91 -22.09
C CYS A 156 -17.76 -4.57 -22.44
N GLY A 157 -19.08 -4.57 -22.68
CA GLY A 157 -19.84 -3.34 -22.94
C GLY A 157 -19.82 -2.38 -21.75
N ARG A 158 -20.07 -2.88 -20.54
CA ARG A 158 -20.04 -2.06 -19.30
C ARG A 158 -18.68 -1.43 -19.05
N TYR A 159 -17.59 -2.20 -19.19
CA TYR A 159 -16.25 -1.64 -19.02
C TYR A 159 -15.88 -0.66 -20.15
N GLY A 160 -16.26 -0.94 -21.40
CA GLY A 160 -16.08 0.00 -22.50
C GLY A 160 -16.78 1.35 -22.26
N GLU A 161 -18.02 1.32 -21.75
CA GLU A 161 -18.74 2.54 -21.33
C GLU A 161 -18.04 3.26 -20.18
N TYR A 162 -17.54 2.53 -19.18
CA TYR A 162 -16.79 3.10 -18.06
C TYR A 162 -15.54 3.85 -18.55
N PHE A 163 -14.69 3.22 -19.37
CA PHE A 163 -13.48 3.86 -19.90
C PHE A 163 -13.81 5.06 -20.79
N THR A 164 -14.91 5.00 -21.53
CA THR A 164 -15.38 6.13 -22.35
C THR A 164 -15.77 7.32 -21.48
N LYS A 165 -16.60 7.10 -20.44
CA LYS A 165 -17.00 8.16 -19.50
C LYS A 165 -15.82 8.73 -18.73
N ALA A 166 -14.90 7.87 -18.27
CA ALA A 166 -13.68 8.33 -17.62
C ALA A 166 -12.83 9.22 -18.54
N ALA A 167 -12.73 8.88 -19.83
CA ALA A 167 -12.02 9.72 -20.80
C ALA A 167 -12.71 11.09 -21.00
N GLU A 168 -14.05 11.12 -21.04
CA GLU A 168 -14.84 12.35 -21.11
C GLU A 168 -14.67 13.21 -19.84
N GLU A 169 -14.60 12.60 -18.66
CA GLU A 169 -14.34 13.31 -17.40
C GLU A 169 -12.96 13.96 -17.40
N VAL A 170 -11.93 13.22 -17.81
CA VAL A 170 -10.57 13.78 -17.94
C VAL A 170 -10.55 14.92 -18.95
N GLN A 171 -11.19 14.74 -20.11
CA GLN A 171 -11.29 15.78 -21.15
C GLN A 171 -11.93 17.07 -20.64
N ASN A 172 -12.96 16.96 -19.80
CA ASN A 172 -13.69 18.10 -19.25
C ASN A 172 -13.10 18.64 -17.94
N SER A 173 -12.00 18.06 -17.46
CA SER A 173 -11.35 18.49 -16.22
C SER A 173 -10.72 19.88 -16.37
N LYS A 174 -10.56 20.59 -15.25
CA LYS A 174 -9.86 21.88 -15.21
C LYS A 174 -8.34 21.75 -15.30
N GLU A 175 -7.82 20.53 -15.16
CA GLU A 175 -6.40 20.17 -15.13
C GLU A 175 -5.82 19.91 -16.52
N GLN A 176 -6.53 20.34 -17.57
CA GLN A 176 -6.07 20.21 -18.95
C GLN A 176 -4.73 20.92 -19.14
N GLY A 177 -3.79 20.22 -19.79
CA GLY A 177 -2.42 20.70 -20.02
C GLY A 177 -1.43 20.38 -18.89
N GLN A 178 -1.87 19.81 -17.77
CA GLN A 178 -0.96 19.35 -16.72
C GLN A 178 -0.29 18.01 -17.11
N PRO A 179 0.93 17.74 -16.60
CA PRO A 179 1.64 16.48 -16.84
C PRO A 179 0.78 15.25 -16.50
N GLY A 180 0.81 14.22 -17.36
CA GLY A 180 0.07 12.97 -17.17
C GLY A 180 -1.41 13.03 -17.56
N VAL A 181 -2.02 14.22 -17.69
CA VAL A 181 -3.47 14.34 -18.00
C VAL A 181 -3.78 13.92 -19.44
N ALA A 182 -2.95 14.33 -20.40
CA ALA A 182 -3.13 13.96 -21.81
C ALA A 182 -2.86 12.46 -22.05
N GLU A 183 -1.83 11.92 -21.41
CA GLU A 183 -1.48 10.50 -21.44
C GLU A 183 -2.60 9.65 -20.84
N ARG A 184 -3.16 10.08 -19.71
CA ARG A 184 -4.32 9.42 -19.06
C ARG A 184 -5.51 9.39 -20.02
N GLN A 185 -5.85 10.51 -20.63
CA GLN A 185 -6.96 10.56 -21.60
C GLN A 185 -6.71 9.61 -22.78
N ALA A 186 -5.50 9.61 -23.33
CA ALA A 186 -5.13 8.74 -24.45
C ALA A 186 -5.20 7.25 -24.09
N ALA A 187 -4.77 6.87 -22.89
CA ALA A 187 -4.83 5.50 -22.41
C ALA A 187 -6.29 5.05 -22.16
N LEU A 188 -7.15 5.90 -21.59
CA LEU A 188 -8.59 5.62 -21.42
C LEU A 188 -9.31 5.43 -22.76
N LEU A 189 -9.02 6.28 -23.76
CA LEU A 189 -9.59 6.16 -25.11
C LEU A 189 -9.13 4.88 -25.82
N ARG A 190 -7.85 4.52 -25.69
CA ARG A 190 -7.35 3.24 -26.23
C ARG A 190 -8.02 2.04 -25.55
N ALA A 191 -8.13 2.04 -24.22
CA ALA A 191 -8.83 0.99 -23.48
C ALA A 191 -10.29 0.85 -23.95
N SER A 192 -11.02 1.97 -24.12
CA SER A 192 -12.37 1.96 -24.69
C SER A 192 -12.40 1.33 -26.10
N GLY A 193 -11.46 1.69 -26.97
CA GLY A 193 -11.33 1.10 -28.31
C GLY A 193 -11.05 -0.41 -28.28
N VAL A 194 -10.25 -0.89 -27.33
CA VAL A 194 -10.03 -2.32 -27.11
C VAL A 194 -11.33 -3.00 -26.66
N PHE A 195 -12.08 -2.41 -25.74
CA PHE A 195 -13.37 -2.95 -25.30
C PHE A 195 -14.41 -3.03 -26.43
N GLN A 196 -14.45 -2.04 -27.34
CA GLN A 196 -15.32 -2.11 -28.52
C GLN A 196 -15.01 -3.32 -29.40
N GLN A 197 -13.73 -3.69 -29.54
CA GLN A 197 -13.31 -4.89 -30.26
C GLN A 197 -13.64 -6.16 -29.49
N LEU A 198 -13.39 -6.19 -28.17
CA LEU A 198 -13.73 -7.33 -27.30
C LEU A 198 -15.24 -7.64 -27.33
N VAL A 199 -16.10 -6.62 -27.32
CA VAL A 199 -17.57 -6.78 -27.42
C VAL A 199 -18.00 -7.53 -28.68
N ALA A 200 -17.28 -7.35 -29.78
CA ALA A 200 -17.59 -7.97 -31.06
C ALA A 200 -17.13 -9.43 -31.17
N LEU A 201 -16.28 -9.90 -30.25
CA LEU A 201 -15.78 -11.28 -30.27
C LEU A 201 -16.87 -12.28 -29.90
N THR A 202 -16.80 -13.45 -30.53
CA THR A 202 -17.67 -14.59 -30.28
C THR A 202 -16.87 -15.82 -29.86
N SER A 203 -17.54 -16.82 -29.28
CA SER A 203 -16.92 -18.11 -28.96
C SER A 203 -16.33 -18.86 -30.17
N GLN A 204 -16.64 -18.43 -31.40
CA GLN A 204 -16.08 -19.00 -32.63
C GLN A 204 -14.80 -18.30 -33.11
N ASP A 205 -14.45 -17.14 -32.55
CA ASP A 205 -13.22 -16.44 -32.90
C ASP A 205 -11.98 -17.17 -32.37
N ALA A 206 -10.86 -16.98 -33.07
CA ALA A 206 -9.60 -17.62 -32.70
C ALA A 206 -9.12 -17.13 -31.33
N ARG A 207 -8.64 -18.07 -30.50
CA ARG A 207 -8.10 -17.80 -29.16
C ARG A 207 -7.06 -16.67 -29.16
N ALA A 208 -6.14 -16.68 -30.13
CA ALA A 208 -5.12 -15.65 -30.26
C ALA A 208 -5.70 -14.22 -30.35
N LYS A 209 -6.85 -14.02 -31.01
CA LYS A 209 -7.48 -12.69 -31.08
C LYS A 209 -7.93 -12.17 -29.72
N PHE A 210 -8.38 -13.07 -28.83
CA PHE A 210 -8.72 -12.69 -27.45
C PHE A 210 -7.45 -12.30 -26.69
N GLU A 211 -6.42 -13.14 -26.78
CA GLU A 211 -5.15 -12.92 -26.08
C GLU A 211 -4.47 -11.63 -26.53
N ASP A 212 -4.44 -11.35 -27.83
CA ASP A 212 -3.89 -10.11 -28.40
C ASP A 212 -4.62 -8.87 -27.85
N LEU A 213 -5.97 -8.89 -27.82
CA LEU A 213 -6.76 -7.77 -27.30
C LEU A 213 -6.63 -7.61 -25.77
N LEU A 214 -6.45 -8.71 -25.02
CA LEU A 214 -6.19 -8.63 -23.58
C LEU A 214 -4.78 -8.12 -23.28
N PHE A 215 -3.80 -8.47 -24.10
CA PHE A 215 -2.46 -7.91 -24.03
C PHE A 215 -2.47 -6.39 -24.31
N ASP A 216 -3.17 -5.96 -25.36
CA ASP A 216 -3.36 -4.55 -25.67
C ASP A 216 -4.06 -3.79 -24.52
N LEU A 217 -5.07 -4.40 -23.89
CA LEU A 217 -5.74 -3.84 -22.73
C LEU A 217 -4.79 -3.72 -21.53
N SER A 218 -3.96 -4.73 -21.27
CA SER A 218 -2.94 -4.69 -20.22
C SER A 218 -1.96 -3.53 -20.43
N GLY A 219 -1.52 -3.30 -21.68
CA GLY A 219 -0.71 -2.13 -22.03
C GLY A 219 -1.42 -0.81 -21.75
N CYS A 220 -2.72 -0.72 -22.06
CA CYS A 220 -3.50 0.47 -21.72
C CYS A 220 -3.60 0.71 -20.21
N LEU A 221 -3.73 -0.35 -19.40
CA LEU A 221 -3.77 -0.24 -17.94
C LEU A 221 -2.41 0.17 -17.36
N ALA A 222 -1.31 -0.29 -17.94
CA ALA A 222 0.04 0.17 -17.58
C ALA A 222 0.22 1.66 -17.88
N ASP A 223 -0.14 2.10 -19.10
CA ASP A 223 -0.06 3.50 -19.50
C ASP A 223 -0.93 4.41 -18.61
N LEU A 224 -2.06 3.90 -18.11
CA LEU A 224 -2.89 4.61 -17.13
C LEU A 224 -2.16 4.79 -15.80
N SER A 225 -1.52 3.74 -15.29
CA SER A 225 -0.74 3.79 -14.04
C SER A 225 0.36 4.85 -14.13
N ASP A 226 1.16 4.80 -15.21
CA ASP A 226 2.24 5.76 -15.44
C ASP A 226 1.73 7.20 -15.55
N ALA A 227 0.57 7.39 -16.19
CA ALA A 227 -0.05 8.71 -16.32
C ALA A 227 -0.55 9.25 -14.97
N PHE A 228 -1.08 8.38 -14.11
CA PHE A 228 -1.45 8.73 -12.73
C PHE A 228 -0.24 9.13 -11.90
N GLU A 229 0.85 8.36 -11.98
CA GLU A 229 2.10 8.69 -11.28
C GLU A 229 2.63 10.04 -11.73
N LYS A 230 2.73 10.29 -13.05
CA LYS A 230 3.19 11.59 -13.59
C LYS A 230 2.36 12.77 -13.08
N TYR A 231 1.04 12.62 -13.05
CA TYR A 231 0.16 13.66 -12.53
C TYR A 231 0.34 13.85 -11.02
N HIS A 232 0.40 12.77 -10.24
CA HIS A 232 0.64 12.84 -8.79
C HIS A 232 1.99 13.47 -8.46
N THR A 233 3.06 13.10 -9.17
CA THR A 233 4.39 13.70 -9.02
C THR A 233 4.34 15.19 -9.34
N HIS A 234 3.67 15.60 -10.42
CA HIS A 234 3.49 17.02 -10.70
C HIS A 234 2.71 17.74 -9.60
N VAL A 235 1.62 17.13 -9.13
CA VAL A 235 0.78 17.68 -8.05
C VAL A 235 1.58 17.85 -6.77
N PHE A 236 2.43 16.89 -6.46
CA PHE A 236 3.32 16.86 -5.30
C PHE A 236 4.42 17.93 -5.40
N LEU A 237 5.12 17.98 -6.54
CA LEU A 237 6.31 18.85 -6.71
C LEU A 237 5.99 20.30 -7.05
N THR A 238 4.75 20.61 -7.46
CA THR A 238 4.39 21.96 -7.90
C THR A 238 3.26 22.55 -7.07
N GLY A 239 3.47 23.76 -6.55
CA GLY A 239 2.46 24.48 -5.80
C GLY A 239 2.97 25.82 -5.30
N LYS A 240 2.24 26.44 -4.38
CA LYS A 240 2.58 27.78 -3.86
C LYS A 240 3.70 27.73 -2.82
N SER A 241 3.82 26.62 -2.09
CA SER A 241 4.89 26.40 -1.12
C SER A 241 6.11 25.79 -1.79
N SER A 242 7.30 26.03 -1.24
CA SER A 242 8.49 25.23 -1.55
C SER A 242 8.41 23.80 -1.00
N SER A 243 7.51 23.52 -0.04
CA SER A 243 7.29 22.19 0.52
C SER A 243 6.30 21.36 -0.32
N PRO A 244 6.73 20.24 -0.94
CA PRO A 244 5.87 19.38 -1.75
C PRO A 244 4.70 18.77 -0.97
N ARG A 245 4.92 18.43 0.31
CA ARG A 245 3.90 17.84 1.19
C ARG A 245 2.82 18.84 1.55
N ILE A 246 3.21 20.08 1.86
CA ILE A 246 2.28 21.17 2.08
C ILE A 246 1.47 21.41 0.80
N ASN A 247 2.10 21.45 -0.38
CA ASN A 247 1.39 21.60 -1.64
C ASN A 247 0.33 20.52 -1.89
N LEU A 248 0.62 19.26 -1.56
CA LEU A 248 -0.34 18.16 -1.64
C LEU A 248 -1.54 18.41 -0.70
N ILE A 249 -1.28 18.72 0.57
CA ILE A 249 -2.32 18.96 1.57
C ILE A 249 -3.19 20.16 1.18
N LEU A 250 -2.59 21.27 0.74
CA LEU A 250 -3.31 22.45 0.28
C LEU A 250 -4.26 22.11 -0.90
N LYS A 251 -3.80 21.31 -1.86
CA LYS A 251 -4.62 20.90 -3.02
C LYS A 251 -5.74 19.95 -2.62
N VAL A 252 -5.48 18.98 -1.74
CA VAL A 252 -6.52 18.06 -1.26
C VAL A 252 -7.54 18.80 -0.41
N ALA A 253 -7.10 19.70 0.47
CA ALA A 253 -7.98 20.54 1.28
C ALA A 253 -8.89 21.41 0.40
N GLN A 254 -8.33 22.05 -0.63
CA GLN A 254 -9.12 22.80 -1.60
C GLN A 254 -10.14 21.91 -2.34
N GLY A 255 -9.73 20.71 -2.76
CA GLY A 255 -10.66 19.81 -3.43
C GLY A 255 -11.75 19.25 -2.52
N VAL A 256 -11.49 19.06 -1.22
CA VAL A 256 -12.55 18.74 -0.24
C VAL A 256 -13.53 19.91 -0.08
N MET A 257 -13.03 21.15 -0.03
CA MET A 257 -13.89 22.34 0.02
C MET A 257 -14.74 22.50 -1.25
N ASP A 258 -14.17 22.17 -2.42
CA ASP A 258 -14.85 22.22 -3.71
C ASP A 258 -15.76 20.99 -3.96
N GLY A 259 -15.75 19.99 -3.06
CA GLY A 259 -16.52 18.75 -3.16
C GLY A 259 -16.02 17.76 -4.21
N THR A 260 -14.77 17.90 -4.65
CA THR A 260 -14.12 17.03 -5.66
C THR A 260 -13.33 15.87 -5.04
N TYR A 261 -12.90 16.00 -3.78
CA TYR A 261 -12.27 14.91 -3.01
C TYR A 261 -13.11 14.52 -1.79
N ASP A 262 -12.97 13.26 -1.37
CA ASP A 262 -13.57 12.76 -0.14
C ASP A 262 -12.82 13.33 1.07
N LYS A 263 -13.57 13.68 2.13
CA LYS A 263 -13.02 14.13 3.42
C LYS A 263 -12.08 13.10 4.03
N ALA A 264 -12.28 11.81 3.78
CA ALA A 264 -11.42 10.74 4.26
C ALA A 264 -9.97 10.89 3.76
N VAL A 265 -9.77 11.36 2.52
CA VAL A 265 -8.43 11.55 1.94
C VAL A 265 -7.70 12.70 2.64
N LEU A 266 -8.39 13.82 2.88
CA LEU A 266 -7.82 14.94 3.63
C LEU A 266 -7.47 14.53 5.05
N ARG A 267 -8.35 13.77 5.72
CA ARG A 267 -8.09 13.27 7.08
C ARG A 267 -6.81 12.44 7.12
N ALA A 268 -6.68 11.46 6.24
CA ALA A 268 -5.51 10.58 6.22
C ALA A 268 -4.21 11.37 6.02
N LEU A 269 -4.17 12.26 5.03
CA LEU A 269 -2.96 13.04 4.72
C LEU A 269 -2.61 14.07 5.80
N ALA A 270 -3.61 14.77 6.34
CA ALA A 270 -3.37 15.79 7.38
C ALA A 270 -2.96 15.14 8.70
N THR A 271 -3.57 14.02 9.09
CA THR A 271 -3.19 13.25 10.28
C THR A 271 -1.78 12.67 10.14
N ASP A 272 -1.43 12.07 8.99
CA ASP A 272 -0.08 11.52 8.77
C ASP A 272 1.02 12.59 8.92
N LEU A 273 0.80 13.79 8.33
CA LEU A 273 1.77 14.87 8.47
C LEU A 273 1.82 15.46 9.89
N SER A 274 0.67 15.58 10.56
CA SER A 274 0.59 16.09 11.93
C SER A 274 1.33 15.16 12.90
N ASP A 275 1.10 13.84 12.79
CA ASP A 275 1.77 12.84 13.61
C ASP A 275 3.30 12.87 13.41
N GLU A 276 3.77 13.04 12.17
CA GLU A 276 5.20 13.19 11.87
C GLU A 276 5.78 14.46 12.51
N ILE A 277 5.08 15.58 12.42
CA ILE A 277 5.50 16.87 12.99
C ILE A 277 5.57 16.80 14.51
N VAL A 278 4.55 16.25 15.17
CA VAL A 278 4.53 16.04 16.62
C VAL A 278 5.69 15.14 17.05
N GLY A 279 6.00 14.11 16.26
CA GLY A 279 7.18 13.26 16.46
C GLY A 279 8.49 14.07 16.44
N ARG A 280 8.66 14.93 15.44
CA ARG A 280 9.85 15.78 15.26
C ARG A 280 9.98 16.86 16.32
N LEU A 281 8.87 17.50 16.73
CA LEU A 281 8.85 18.48 17.82
C LEU A 281 9.42 17.88 19.11
N LYS A 282 9.02 16.65 19.45
CA LYS A 282 9.56 15.92 20.62
C LYS A 282 11.07 15.65 20.53
N GLU A 283 11.61 15.47 19.33
CA GLU A 283 13.05 15.30 19.13
C GLU A 283 13.81 16.64 19.23
N LEU A 284 13.28 17.68 18.59
CA LEU A 284 13.80 19.04 18.65
C LEU A 284 13.85 19.58 20.08
N ASP A 285 12.81 19.35 20.87
CA ASP A 285 12.78 19.72 22.29
C ASP A 285 13.88 19.05 23.11
N ARG A 286 14.27 17.82 22.75
CA ARG A 286 15.40 17.14 23.41
C ARG A 286 16.73 17.72 22.97
N LEU A 287 16.84 18.16 21.72
CA LEU A 287 18.06 18.77 21.16
C LEU A 287 18.25 20.20 21.68
N SER A 288 17.18 20.97 21.84
CA SER A 288 17.22 22.33 22.39
C SER A 288 17.61 22.36 23.87
N GLN A 289 17.29 21.30 24.62
CA GLN A 289 17.73 21.12 26.01
C GLN A 289 19.21 20.78 26.16
N LYS A 290 19.89 20.34 25.09
CA LYS A 290 21.35 20.12 25.09
C LYS A 290 22.04 21.44 24.78
N GLN A 291 23.14 21.72 25.48
CA GLN A 291 23.93 22.92 25.22
C GLN A 291 24.56 22.81 23.82
N GLN A 292 24.05 23.59 22.87
CA GLN A 292 24.60 23.69 21.52
C GLN A 292 25.87 24.55 21.55
N GLU A 293 26.89 24.17 20.79
CA GLU A 293 28.14 24.93 20.70
C GLU A 293 27.99 26.21 19.85
N SER A 294 26.90 26.32 19.09
CA SER A 294 26.62 27.41 18.14
C SER A 294 25.34 28.15 18.49
N ALA A 295 25.45 29.48 18.61
CA ALA A 295 24.30 30.38 18.77
C ALA A 295 23.36 30.32 17.56
N LEU A 296 23.90 30.21 16.35
CA LEU A 296 23.11 30.07 15.11
C LEU A 296 22.26 28.80 15.12
N MET A 297 22.82 27.66 15.55
CA MET A 297 22.03 26.43 15.68
C MET A 297 20.98 26.52 16.78
N THR A 298 21.25 27.29 17.84
CA THR A 298 20.28 27.48 18.92
C THR A 298 19.08 28.30 18.44
N ASP A 299 19.34 29.37 17.68
CA ASP A 299 18.29 30.21 17.09
C ASP A 299 17.50 29.45 16.02
N CYS A 300 18.17 28.72 15.10
CA CYS A 300 17.50 27.91 14.09
C CYS A 300 16.64 26.80 14.71
N LEU A 301 17.11 26.11 15.75
CA LEU A 301 16.32 25.08 16.43
C LEU A 301 15.05 25.66 17.07
N ALA A 302 15.13 26.85 17.67
CA ALA A 302 13.97 27.51 18.28
C ALA A 302 12.95 27.94 17.22
N GLU A 303 13.41 28.51 16.11
CA GLU A 303 12.55 28.91 14.99
C GLU A 303 11.90 27.69 14.31
N MET A 304 12.63 26.58 14.17
CA MET A 304 12.06 25.33 13.66
C MET A 304 10.94 24.78 14.53
N ILE A 305 11.07 24.85 15.86
CA ILE A 305 10.01 24.41 16.78
C ILE A 305 8.75 25.25 16.55
N GLU A 306 8.88 26.58 16.56
CA GLU A 306 7.74 27.49 16.35
C GLU A 306 7.03 27.27 15.00
N VAL A 307 7.82 27.06 13.95
CA VAL A 307 7.30 26.79 12.60
C VAL A 307 6.58 25.44 12.54
N LEU A 308 7.14 24.39 13.14
CA LEU A 308 6.51 23.07 13.17
C LEU A 308 5.23 23.06 14.01
N GLU A 309 5.20 23.77 15.14
CA GLU A 309 3.96 23.99 15.92
C GLU A 309 2.90 24.69 15.07
N SER A 310 3.29 25.72 14.32
CA SER A 310 2.36 26.45 13.43
C SER A 310 1.81 25.55 12.30
N ILE A 311 2.63 24.67 11.73
CA ILE A 311 2.16 23.70 10.73
C ILE A 311 1.19 22.71 11.38
N ASP A 312 1.50 22.19 12.57
CA ASP A 312 0.60 21.26 13.28
C ASP A 312 -0.76 21.90 13.55
N ASP A 313 -0.80 23.13 14.06
CA ASP A 313 -2.04 23.88 14.28
C ASP A 313 -2.87 24.02 13.00
N GLY A 314 -2.22 24.32 11.87
CA GLY A 314 -2.86 24.36 10.56
C GLY A 314 -3.45 23.01 10.13
N LEU A 315 -2.75 21.91 10.40
CA LEU A 315 -3.21 20.55 10.09
C LEU A 315 -4.38 20.13 10.97
N GLN A 316 -4.35 20.45 12.27
CA GLN A 316 -5.43 20.12 13.21
C GLN A 316 -6.76 20.76 12.79
N ALA A 317 -6.73 22.00 12.30
CA ALA A 317 -7.92 22.64 11.73
C ALA A 317 -8.46 21.89 10.50
N LEU A 318 -7.60 21.42 9.60
CA LEU A 318 -8.00 20.61 8.45
C LEU A 318 -8.56 19.24 8.86
N ILE A 319 -7.99 18.61 9.89
CA ILE A 319 -8.49 17.36 10.46
C ILE A 319 -9.90 17.55 11.02
N ALA A 320 -10.16 18.65 11.75
CA ALA A 320 -11.48 18.99 12.27
C ALA A 320 -12.53 19.12 11.13
N VAL A 321 -12.17 19.83 10.04
CA VAL A 321 -13.01 19.93 8.83
C VAL A 321 -13.32 18.54 8.24
N ALA A 322 -12.30 17.69 8.15
CA ALA A 322 -12.42 16.35 7.62
C ALA A 322 -13.29 15.45 8.52
N ASN A 323 -13.26 15.63 9.84
CA ASN A 323 -14.12 14.96 10.81
C ASN A 323 -15.59 15.42 10.78
N GLY A 324 -15.89 16.50 10.03
CA GLY A 324 -17.23 17.08 9.96
C GLY A 324 -17.55 17.96 11.16
N GLU A 325 -16.53 18.44 11.86
CA GLU A 325 -16.68 19.42 12.92
C GLU A 325 -17.04 20.79 12.33
N PRO A 326 -17.82 21.62 13.05
CA PRO A 326 -18.17 22.95 12.59
C PRO A 326 -16.96 23.88 12.70
N VAL A 327 -16.27 24.08 11.57
CA VAL A 327 -15.15 25.04 11.43
C VAL A 327 -15.60 26.18 10.53
N GLU A 328 -15.31 27.43 10.90
CA GLU A 328 -15.70 28.58 10.07
C GLU A 328 -14.83 28.64 8.80
N GLN A 329 -15.42 29.02 7.66
CA GLN A 329 -14.68 29.11 6.39
C GLN A 329 -13.47 30.05 6.46
N GLY A 330 -13.54 31.09 7.31
CA GLY A 330 -12.42 31.99 7.57
C GLY A 330 -11.24 31.29 8.27
N GLU A 331 -11.53 30.43 9.24
CA GLU A 331 -10.52 29.66 9.99
C GLU A 331 -9.82 28.66 9.06
N ILE A 332 -10.55 28.01 8.15
CA ILE A 332 -9.96 27.10 7.16
C ILE A 332 -8.99 27.85 6.25
N GLN A 333 -9.36 29.04 5.79
CA GLN A 333 -8.48 29.83 4.93
C GLN A 333 -7.22 30.30 5.68
N GLU A 334 -7.38 30.71 6.94
CA GLU A 334 -6.26 31.09 7.80
C GLU A 334 -5.31 29.90 8.02
N SER A 335 -5.83 28.70 8.27
CA SER A 335 -5.01 27.49 8.39
C SER A 335 -4.26 27.14 7.10
N LEU A 336 -4.88 27.31 5.93
CA LEU A 336 -4.21 27.10 4.65
C LEU A 336 -3.09 28.13 4.41
N ASP A 337 -3.29 29.38 4.83
CA ASP A 337 -2.28 30.44 4.71
C ASP A 337 -1.12 30.19 5.69
N ILE A 338 -1.40 29.75 6.92
CA ILE A 338 -0.37 29.34 7.90
C ILE A 338 0.47 28.18 7.35
N LEU A 339 -0.16 27.13 6.84
CA LEU A 339 0.55 25.98 6.26
C LEU A 339 1.49 26.41 5.12
N LEU A 340 1.03 27.34 4.28
CA LEU A 340 1.81 27.87 3.17
C LEU A 340 3.03 28.66 3.67
N GLU A 341 2.84 29.63 4.57
CA GLU A 341 3.91 30.47 5.09
C GLU A 341 4.92 29.66 5.91
N SER A 342 4.43 28.83 6.82
CA SER A 342 5.28 27.99 7.67
C SER A 342 6.06 26.96 6.86
N GLY A 343 5.47 26.38 5.81
CA GLY A 343 6.18 25.44 4.92
C GLY A 343 7.38 26.07 4.21
N ASP A 344 7.27 27.35 3.82
CA ASP A 344 8.37 28.07 3.16
C ASP A 344 9.48 28.44 4.14
N VAL A 345 9.10 28.91 5.34
CA VAL A 345 10.07 29.23 6.40
C VAL A 345 10.85 28.00 6.83
N LEU A 346 10.18 26.85 6.97
CA LEU A 346 10.83 25.60 7.35
C LEU A 346 11.85 25.16 6.29
N THR A 347 11.50 25.31 5.00
CA THR A 347 12.41 25.02 3.88
C THR A 347 13.67 25.89 3.92
N ASP A 348 13.53 27.17 4.23
CA ASP A 348 14.66 28.10 4.30
C ASP A 348 15.53 27.87 5.56
N LEU A 349 14.93 27.48 6.68
CA LEU A 349 15.66 27.05 7.88
C LEU A 349 16.52 25.81 7.58
N ASN A 350 15.97 24.83 6.88
CA ASN A 350 16.73 23.62 6.52
C ASN A 350 17.89 23.90 5.57
N LYS A 351 17.72 24.80 4.58
CA LYS A 351 18.84 25.26 3.76
C LYS A 351 19.93 25.92 4.61
N THR A 352 19.54 26.72 5.59
CA THR A 352 20.49 27.41 6.48
C THR A 352 21.27 26.41 7.34
N ILE A 353 20.58 25.40 7.89
CA ILE A 353 21.21 24.33 8.67
C ILE A 353 22.11 23.45 7.79
N ALA A 354 21.68 23.08 6.58
CA ALA A 354 22.49 22.31 5.64
C ALA A 354 23.77 23.07 5.26
N GLN A 355 23.68 24.37 4.97
CA GLN A 355 24.84 25.22 4.70
C GLN A 355 25.77 25.33 5.92
N TYR A 356 25.22 25.42 7.12
CA TYR A 356 26.00 25.43 8.36
C TYR A 356 26.73 24.11 8.58
N ASN A 357 26.05 22.98 8.42
CA ASN A 357 26.64 21.64 8.54
C ASN A 357 27.74 21.43 7.50
N GLN A 358 27.51 21.86 6.26
CA GLN A 358 28.52 21.83 5.19
C GLN A 358 29.73 22.71 5.50
N ALA A 359 29.53 23.88 6.12
CA ALA A 359 30.63 24.74 6.54
C ALA A 359 31.45 24.12 7.69
N GLN A 360 30.78 23.47 8.65
CA GLN A 360 31.41 22.76 9.77
C GLN A 360 32.17 21.50 9.35
N SER A 361 31.73 20.83 8.28
CA SER A 361 32.40 19.65 7.72
C SER A 361 33.57 19.99 6.79
N THR A 362 33.99 21.26 6.70
CA THR A 362 35.14 21.67 5.90
C THR A 362 36.31 22.22 6.72
N VAL A 363 37.53 21.83 6.34
CA VAL A 363 38.80 22.27 6.94
C VAL A 363 39.54 23.14 5.94
N THR A 364 39.81 24.40 6.31
CA THR A 364 40.62 25.31 5.48
C THR A 364 42.12 25.02 5.67
N CYS A 365 42.84 24.87 4.56
CA CYS A 365 44.27 24.66 4.56
C CYS A 365 45.02 25.91 5.04
N PRO A 366 45.84 25.83 6.11
CA PRO A 366 46.61 26.98 6.60
C PRO A 366 47.73 27.42 5.64
N GLY A 367 48.13 26.55 4.71
CA GLY A 367 49.20 26.82 3.75
C GLY A 367 48.76 27.55 2.48
N CYS A 368 47.58 27.22 1.93
CA CYS A 368 47.11 27.80 0.66
C CYS A 368 45.68 28.35 0.68
N GLY A 369 44.94 28.17 1.79
CA GLY A 369 43.55 28.63 1.92
C GLY A 369 42.50 27.78 1.20
N ALA A 370 42.87 26.62 0.61
CA ALA A 370 41.90 25.71 0.00
C ALA A 370 41.05 25.01 1.07
N ASN A 371 39.74 24.86 0.82
CA ASN A 371 38.82 24.14 1.70
C ASN A 371 38.76 22.65 1.30
N HIS A 372 38.74 21.78 2.30
CA HIS A 372 38.73 20.32 2.15
C HIS A 372 37.67 19.72 3.06
N GLU A 373 37.15 18.53 2.73
CA GLU A 373 36.28 17.78 3.65
C GLU A 373 37.02 17.37 4.93
N ALA A 374 36.29 17.34 6.05
CA ALA A 374 36.81 16.91 7.34
C ALA A 374 37.26 15.44 7.28
N GLY A 375 38.46 15.16 7.80
CA GLY A 375 39.07 13.83 7.79
C GLY A 375 40.34 13.70 6.92
N LEU A 376 40.58 14.66 6.02
CA LEU A 376 41.83 14.73 5.26
C LEU A 376 42.98 15.25 6.14
N HIS A 377 44.10 14.52 6.19
CA HIS A 377 45.29 14.93 6.95
C HIS A 377 46.23 15.84 6.17
N THR A 378 46.12 15.88 4.84
CA THR A 378 47.00 16.64 3.94
C THR A 378 46.20 17.35 2.87
N CYS A 379 46.57 18.59 2.58
CA CYS A 379 45.94 19.43 1.57
C CYS A 379 46.28 18.91 0.16
N SER A 380 45.25 18.58 -0.63
CA SER A 380 45.43 18.12 -2.02
C SER A 380 45.97 19.20 -2.96
N ALA A 381 45.88 20.48 -2.58
CA ALA A 381 46.34 21.60 -3.42
C ALA A 381 47.80 22.01 -3.17
N CYS A 382 48.29 21.93 -1.93
CA CYS A 382 49.65 22.41 -1.59
C CYS A 382 50.48 21.45 -0.72
N GLY A 383 49.92 20.30 -0.33
CA GLY A 383 50.61 19.27 0.46
C GLY A 383 50.82 19.63 1.94
N ALA A 384 50.31 20.76 2.43
CA ALA A 384 50.40 21.13 3.84
C ALA A 384 49.49 20.26 4.72
N ASN A 385 49.92 19.96 5.94
CA ASN A 385 49.11 19.23 6.90
C ASN A 385 47.88 20.05 7.32
N LEU A 386 46.71 19.41 7.30
CA LEU A 386 45.44 20.00 7.71
C LEU A 386 45.23 19.80 9.22
N PRO A 387 44.64 20.78 9.93
CA PRO A 387 44.30 20.60 11.34
C PRO A 387 43.22 19.53 11.50
N LEU A 388 43.43 18.61 12.45
CA LEU A 388 42.43 17.62 12.84
C LEU A 388 41.23 18.35 13.47
N ALA A 389 40.06 18.24 12.86
CA ALA A 389 38.83 18.75 13.46
C ALA A 389 38.55 17.98 14.77
N PRO A 390 38.11 18.65 15.85
CA PRO A 390 37.63 17.97 17.05
C PRO A 390 36.41 17.12 16.67
N THR A 391 36.45 15.83 17.01
CA THR A 391 35.50 14.78 16.61
C THR A 391 34.10 14.85 17.24
N ASN A 392 33.68 16.00 17.78
CA ASN A 392 32.36 16.17 18.39
C ASN A 392 31.59 17.32 17.71
N THR A 393 31.14 17.12 16.48
CA THR A 393 30.08 17.95 15.90
C THR A 393 28.79 17.13 15.90
N SER A 394 27.83 17.52 16.74
CA SER A 394 26.47 16.99 16.63
C SER A 394 25.87 17.59 15.36
N SER A 395 25.81 16.81 14.28
CA SER A 395 25.07 17.19 13.08
C SER A 395 23.58 17.07 13.39
N VAL A 396 22.91 18.22 13.55
CA VAL A 396 21.45 18.25 13.44
C VAL A 396 21.17 18.30 11.94
N GLU A 397 20.98 17.15 11.33
CA GLU A 397 20.31 17.05 10.04
C GLU A 397 18.84 16.79 10.32
N MET A 398 18.03 17.84 10.22
CA MET A 398 16.60 17.67 10.16
C MET A 398 16.18 17.69 8.70
N GLN A 399 15.87 16.49 8.22
CA GLN A 399 15.43 16.27 6.85
C GLN A 399 13.94 16.64 6.78
N GLU A 400 13.57 17.88 6.47
CA GLU A 400 12.23 18.12 5.92
C GLU A 400 12.03 17.18 4.73
N GLY A 401 10.85 16.60 4.63
CA GLY A 401 10.58 15.46 3.77
C GLY A 401 11.27 15.54 2.41
N ALA A 402 11.99 14.47 2.08
CA ALA A 402 12.45 14.14 0.75
C ALA A 402 12.91 15.35 -0.09
N GLU A 403 13.97 16.02 0.35
CA GLU A 403 14.99 16.36 -0.65
C GLU A 403 15.44 15.03 -1.27
N ASP A 404 14.84 14.72 -2.40
CA ASP A 404 15.37 13.85 -3.45
C ASP A 404 15.86 12.43 -3.08
N GLU A 405 15.51 11.83 -1.95
CA GLU A 405 16.01 10.48 -1.61
C GLU A 405 15.19 9.30 -2.15
N MET A 406 14.08 9.52 -2.86
CA MET A 406 13.49 8.46 -3.71
C MET A 406 14.09 8.42 -5.12
N GLY A 407 14.94 9.40 -5.45
CA GLY A 407 15.68 9.47 -6.72
C GLY A 407 17.20 9.51 -6.56
N GLN A 408 17.71 9.76 -5.34
CA GLN A 408 19.14 9.74 -5.07
C GLN A 408 19.60 8.37 -4.57
N PRO A 409 20.62 7.80 -5.22
CA PRO A 409 21.37 6.66 -4.74
C PRO A 409 21.73 6.75 -3.26
N VAL A 410 21.14 5.89 -2.42
CA VAL A 410 21.55 5.79 -1.02
C VAL A 410 22.68 4.77 -0.89
N MET A 411 23.86 5.24 -0.48
CA MET A 411 24.99 4.38 -0.21
C MET A 411 24.79 3.68 1.15
N THR A 412 24.26 2.46 1.14
CA THR A 412 24.17 1.63 2.36
C THR A 412 25.58 1.15 2.78
N THR A 413 25.75 0.80 4.05
CA THR A 413 27.03 0.27 4.57
C THR A 413 27.48 -0.98 3.82
N VAL A 414 26.53 -1.86 3.48
CA VAL A 414 26.75 -3.09 2.68
C VAL A 414 27.15 -2.76 1.24
N LEU A 415 26.51 -1.76 0.63
CA LEU A 415 26.84 -1.30 -0.71
C LEU A 415 28.23 -0.64 -0.75
N GLN A 416 28.56 0.16 0.26
CA GLN A 416 29.89 0.76 0.42
C GLN A 416 30.97 -0.30 0.62
N GLU A 417 30.69 -1.32 1.43
CA GLU A 417 31.58 -2.47 1.64
C GLU A 417 31.85 -3.18 0.30
N LEU A 418 30.80 -3.50 -0.46
CA LEU A 418 30.95 -4.15 -1.77
C LEU A 418 31.78 -3.30 -2.73
N PHE A 419 31.45 -2.01 -2.88
CA PHE A 419 32.12 -1.13 -3.82
C PHE A 419 33.59 -0.93 -3.46
N GLN A 420 33.89 -0.79 -2.16
CA GLN A 420 35.27 -0.75 -1.69
C GLN A 420 36.03 -2.04 -2.03
N LYS A 421 35.40 -3.22 -1.91
CA LYS A 421 36.02 -4.50 -2.28
C LYS A 421 36.28 -4.61 -3.78
N VAL A 422 35.35 -4.13 -4.60
CA VAL A 422 35.53 -4.06 -6.06
C VAL A 422 36.67 -3.12 -6.44
N GLU A 423 36.78 -1.95 -5.81
CA GLU A 423 37.88 -0.99 -6.02
C GLU A 423 39.24 -1.49 -5.48
N GLU A 424 39.24 -2.26 -4.39
CA GLU A 424 40.44 -2.91 -3.88
C GLU A 424 40.96 -3.97 -4.85
N PHE A 425 40.06 -4.74 -5.48
CA PHE A 425 40.41 -5.74 -6.49
C PHE A 425 40.85 -5.11 -7.82
N ASP A 426 40.06 -4.19 -8.38
CA ASP A 426 40.39 -3.46 -9.62
C ASP A 426 41.71 -2.65 -9.47
N GLY A 427 41.92 -2.05 -8.30
CA GLY A 427 43.16 -1.35 -7.96
C GLY A 427 44.38 -2.24 -7.69
N GLY A 428 44.24 -3.57 -7.79
CA GLY A 428 45.31 -4.55 -7.55
C GLY A 428 45.77 -4.66 -6.09
N ARG A 429 44.95 -4.21 -5.14
CA ARG A 429 45.19 -4.29 -3.69
C ARG A 429 44.62 -5.57 -3.06
N MET A 430 43.82 -6.32 -3.81
CA MET A 430 43.20 -7.60 -3.44
C MET A 430 43.45 -8.62 -4.56
N ASP A 431 43.70 -9.88 -4.20
CA ASP A 431 43.86 -10.96 -5.19
C ASP A 431 42.51 -11.64 -5.53
N VAL A 432 42.50 -12.44 -6.60
CA VAL A 432 41.28 -13.08 -7.14
C VAL A 432 40.64 -14.01 -6.11
N GLU A 433 41.43 -14.78 -5.36
CA GLU A 433 40.89 -15.71 -4.34
C GLU A 433 40.21 -14.93 -3.21
N GLN A 434 40.84 -13.85 -2.72
CA GLN A 434 40.26 -12.96 -1.70
C GLN A 434 38.98 -12.26 -2.17
N PHE A 435 38.93 -11.86 -3.44
CA PHE A 435 37.75 -11.19 -3.99
C PHE A 435 36.57 -12.17 -4.17
N ILE A 436 36.83 -13.39 -4.65
CA ILE A 436 35.81 -14.45 -4.74
C ILE A 436 35.28 -14.81 -3.35
N ASP A 437 36.15 -14.95 -2.35
CA ASP A 437 35.72 -15.20 -0.96
C ASP A 437 34.80 -14.08 -0.43
N CYS A 438 35.07 -12.81 -0.78
CA CYS A 438 34.19 -11.70 -0.45
C CYS A 438 32.83 -11.82 -1.16
N MET A 439 32.80 -12.21 -2.44
CA MET A 439 31.56 -12.42 -3.18
C MET A 439 30.74 -13.59 -2.62
N GLU A 440 31.38 -14.64 -2.12
CA GLU A 440 30.70 -15.73 -1.40
C GLU A 440 30.06 -15.26 -0.09
N ASP A 441 30.72 -14.38 0.66
CA ASP A 441 30.15 -13.80 1.88
C ASP A 441 28.88 -12.97 1.58
N PHE A 442 28.91 -12.12 0.54
CA PHE A 442 27.72 -11.37 0.12
C PHE A 442 26.58 -12.28 -0.36
N ASP A 443 26.89 -13.36 -1.08
CA ASP A 443 25.89 -14.33 -1.54
C ASP A 443 25.25 -15.09 -0.36
N GLN A 444 26.03 -15.44 0.67
CA GLN A 444 25.50 -16.04 1.91
C GLN A 444 24.59 -15.08 2.68
N ARG A 445 24.91 -13.76 2.69
CA ARG A 445 24.03 -12.74 3.28
C ARG A 445 22.70 -12.66 2.50
N ILE A 446 22.73 -12.78 1.17
CA ILE A 446 21.52 -12.84 0.33
C ILE A 446 20.72 -14.13 0.60
N ASP A 447 21.36 -15.28 0.73
CA ASP A 447 20.68 -16.55 1.07
C ASP A 447 19.93 -16.45 2.41
N LEU A 448 20.59 -15.87 3.42
CA LEU A 448 19.99 -15.66 4.74
C LEU A 448 18.81 -14.69 4.67
N ALA A 449 18.91 -13.66 3.83
CA ALA A 449 17.85 -12.72 3.56
C ALA A 449 16.64 -13.38 2.87
N GLU A 450 16.84 -14.15 1.81
CA GLU A 450 15.76 -14.90 1.14
C GLU A 450 15.08 -15.90 2.07
N GLN A 451 15.85 -16.62 2.90
CA GLN A 451 15.30 -17.55 3.87
C GLN A 451 14.41 -16.86 4.90
N LYS A 452 14.77 -15.65 5.33
CA LYS A 452 13.95 -14.83 6.23
C LYS A 452 12.71 -14.28 5.51
N LEU A 453 12.85 -13.85 4.25
CA LEU A 453 11.74 -13.32 3.45
C LEU A 453 10.65 -14.37 3.22
N SER A 454 11.03 -15.61 2.93
CA SER A 454 10.08 -16.72 2.76
C SER A 454 9.24 -17.06 4.00
N GLN A 455 9.64 -16.57 5.18
CA GLN A 455 8.92 -16.76 6.45
C GLN A 455 7.96 -15.60 6.76
N ILE A 456 7.99 -14.53 5.95
CA ILE A 456 7.18 -13.34 6.14
C ILE A 456 6.02 -13.40 5.16
N HIS A 457 4.80 -13.23 5.70
CA HIS A 457 3.57 -13.21 4.92
C HIS A 457 2.77 -11.96 5.24
N PRO A 458 1.98 -11.45 4.27
CA PRO A 458 1.05 -10.35 4.54
C PRO A 458 0.13 -10.69 5.72
N PRO A 459 -0.27 -9.69 6.53
CA PRO A 459 -1.21 -9.91 7.62
C PRO A 459 -2.55 -10.45 7.11
N GLU A 460 -3.06 -11.48 7.77
CA GLU A 460 -4.40 -11.99 7.49
C GLU A 460 -5.44 -10.96 7.95
N MET A 461 -6.44 -10.73 7.11
CA MET A 461 -7.52 -9.79 7.40
C MET A 461 -8.37 -10.27 8.60
N PRO A 462 -8.53 -9.44 9.65
CA PRO A 462 -9.40 -9.80 10.79
C PRO A 462 -10.87 -9.94 10.37
N ASP A 463 -11.54 -10.98 10.89
CA ASP A 463 -12.89 -11.39 10.48
C ASP A 463 -14.00 -10.42 10.93
N ASP A 464 -13.73 -9.62 11.96
CA ASP A 464 -14.65 -8.76 12.70
C ASP A 464 -14.69 -7.29 12.22
N LEU A 465 -13.97 -6.96 11.13
CA LEU A 465 -13.92 -5.61 10.58
C LEU A 465 -15.19 -5.25 9.77
N ASN A 466 -15.65 -4.01 9.96
CA ASN A 466 -16.72 -3.43 9.14
C ASN A 466 -16.24 -3.09 7.71
N VAL A 467 -17.15 -2.71 6.81
CA VAL A 467 -16.85 -2.50 5.38
C VAL A 467 -15.76 -1.45 5.13
N GLU A 468 -15.71 -0.38 5.93
CA GLU A 468 -14.71 0.69 5.81
C GLU A 468 -13.35 0.28 6.39
N GLN A 469 -13.33 -0.34 7.58
CA GLN A 469 -12.12 -0.91 8.18
C GLN A 469 -11.50 -1.99 7.30
N ARG A 470 -12.34 -2.70 6.55
CA ARG A 470 -11.93 -3.72 5.60
C ARG A 470 -11.31 -3.15 4.33
N ALA A 471 -11.80 -2.00 3.84
CA ALA A 471 -11.20 -1.30 2.71
C ALA A 471 -9.80 -0.77 3.08
N ILE A 472 -9.67 -0.17 4.26
CA ILE A 472 -8.39 0.30 4.82
C ILE A 472 -7.43 -0.88 5.04
N SER A 473 -7.91 -1.99 5.63
CA SER A 473 -7.07 -3.17 5.85
C SER A 473 -6.67 -3.87 4.54
N ASN A 474 -7.50 -3.83 3.50
CA ASN A 474 -7.14 -4.31 2.16
C ASN A 474 -6.01 -3.46 1.57
N GLU A 475 -6.08 -2.14 1.71
CA GLU A 475 -5.02 -1.23 1.25
C GLU A 475 -3.69 -1.51 1.98
N PHE A 476 -3.73 -1.74 3.30
CA PHE A 476 -2.55 -2.16 4.07
C PHE A 476 -1.98 -3.53 3.64
N ILE A 477 -2.85 -4.50 3.31
CA ILE A 477 -2.43 -5.81 2.82
C ILE A 477 -1.79 -5.68 1.42
N THR A 478 -2.39 -4.91 0.51
CA THR A 478 -1.81 -4.62 -0.81
C THR A 478 -0.44 -3.96 -0.68
N ILE A 479 -0.28 -2.99 0.22
CA ILE A 479 1.02 -2.34 0.47
C ILE A 479 2.05 -3.36 1.01
N ALA A 480 1.65 -4.29 1.87
CA ALA A 480 2.53 -5.33 2.38
C ALA A 480 2.92 -6.36 1.30
N GLU A 481 2.01 -6.69 0.39
CA GLU A 481 2.27 -7.54 -0.78
C GLU A 481 3.25 -6.88 -1.77
N ASP A 482 3.03 -5.60 -2.07
CA ASP A 482 3.91 -4.81 -2.94
C ASP A 482 5.31 -4.66 -2.33
N ALA A 483 5.40 -4.49 -1.01
CA ALA A 483 6.67 -4.44 -0.27
C ALA A 483 7.44 -5.76 -0.30
N LEU A 484 6.74 -6.90 -0.15
CA LEU A 484 7.36 -8.23 -0.27
C LEU A 484 7.88 -8.49 -1.69
N SER A 485 7.06 -8.18 -2.69
CA SER A 485 7.43 -8.29 -4.11
C SER A 485 8.68 -7.44 -4.43
N LEU A 486 8.74 -6.21 -3.91
CA LEU A 486 9.88 -5.32 -4.11
C LEU A 486 11.17 -5.83 -3.42
N LEU A 487 11.05 -6.49 -2.26
CA LEU A 487 12.17 -7.17 -1.59
C LEU A 487 12.68 -8.38 -2.38
N GLU A 488 11.79 -9.19 -2.93
CA GLU A 488 12.15 -10.36 -3.75
C GLU A 488 12.92 -9.92 -5.01
N VAL A 489 12.42 -8.89 -5.70
CA VAL A 489 13.11 -8.30 -6.86
C VAL A 489 14.47 -7.74 -6.46
N GLY A 490 14.56 -7.04 -5.32
CA GLY A 490 15.82 -6.47 -4.83
C GLY A 490 16.88 -7.53 -4.53
N LEU A 491 16.50 -8.65 -3.90
CA LEU A 491 17.41 -9.77 -3.61
C LEU A 491 17.87 -10.48 -4.88
N ALA A 492 16.98 -10.67 -5.85
CA ALA A 492 17.32 -11.27 -7.13
C ALA A 492 18.35 -10.42 -7.91
N GLU A 493 18.18 -9.09 -7.95
CA GLU A 493 19.12 -8.18 -8.58
C GLU A 493 20.48 -8.13 -7.85
N CYS A 494 20.49 -8.17 -6.51
CA CYS A 494 21.74 -8.31 -5.76
C CYS A 494 22.48 -9.61 -6.11
N ARG A 495 21.77 -10.73 -6.23
CA ARG A 495 22.38 -12.02 -6.60
C ARG A 495 22.94 -11.99 -8.02
N GLU A 496 22.20 -11.41 -8.96
CA GLU A 496 22.66 -11.22 -10.33
C GLU A 496 23.90 -10.30 -10.37
N GLY A 497 23.90 -9.24 -9.57
CA GLY A 497 25.06 -8.35 -9.40
C GLY A 497 26.31 -9.08 -8.91
N ILE A 498 26.18 -9.94 -7.90
CA ILE A 498 27.29 -10.78 -7.40
C ILE A 498 27.79 -11.76 -8.49
N ALA A 499 26.89 -12.35 -9.28
CA ALA A 499 27.29 -13.23 -10.38
C ALA A 499 28.12 -12.49 -11.44
N HIS A 500 27.74 -11.26 -11.78
CA HIS A 500 28.49 -10.40 -12.70
C HIS A 500 29.87 -10.01 -12.14
N LEU A 501 29.98 -9.72 -10.84
CA LEU A 501 31.26 -9.42 -10.19
C LEU A 501 32.18 -10.64 -10.13
N ARG A 502 31.65 -11.85 -9.93
CA ARG A 502 32.43 -13.10 -10.04
C ARG A 502 32.96 -13.30 -11.47
N HIS A 503 32.11 -13.09 -12.48
CA HIS A 503 32.52 -13.18 -13.88
C HIS A 503 33.61 -12.16 -14.21
N PHE A 504 33.53 -10.94 -13.68
CA PHE A 504 34.59 -9.94 -13.81
C PHE A 504 35.93 -10.44 -13.24
N ALA A 505 35.93 -11.06 -12.05
CA ALA A 505 37.14 -11.59 -11.44
C ALA A 505 37.84 -12.68 -12.28
N GLU A 506 37.07 -13.44 -13.07
CA GLU A 506 37.58 -14.51 -13.94
C GLU A 506 38.02 -14.02 -15.32
N THR A 507 37.41 -12.95 -15.83
CA THR A 507 37.51 -12.53 -17.24
C THR A 507 38.13 -11.16 -17.46
N ASP A 508 38.27 -10.35 -16.41
CA ASP A 508 38.73 -8.96 -16.47
C ASP A 508 37.85 -8.07 -17.38
N GLU A 509 36.58 -8.45 -17.55
CA GLU A 509 35.62 -7.75 -18.39
C GLU A 509 35.00 -6.57 -17.62
N GLU A 510 35.48 -5.35 -17.90
CA GLU A 510 35.03 -4.09 -17.26
C GLU A 510 33.51 -3.88 -17.35
N GLN A 511 32.86 -4.36 -18.42
CA GLN A 511 31.41 -4.29 -18.58
C GLN A 511 30.67 -5.17 -17.55
N ALA A 512 31.26 -6.30 -17.14
CA ALA A 512 30.72 -7.15 -16.10
C ALA A 512 30.89 -6.52 -14.70
N MET A 513 31.99 -5.80 -14.46
CA MET A 513 32.18 -5.03 -13.23
C MET A 513 31.09 -3.95 -13.09
N GLU A 514 30.89 -3.13 -14.11
CA GLU A 514 29.93 -2.03 -14.07
C GLU A 514 28.48 -2.53 -14.00
N SER A 515 28.14 -3.59 -14.74
CA SER A 515 26.82 -4.22 -14.65
C SER A 515 26.58 -4.84 -13.27
N GLY A 516 27.61 -5.47 -12.68
CA GLY A 516 27.54 -6.06 -11.36
C GLY A 516 27.32 -5.03 -10.25
N LYS A 517 28.06 -3.90 -10.29
CA LYS A 517 27.85 -2.76 -9.39
C LYS A 517 26.46 -2.18 -9.52
N GLN A 518 25.97 -1.98 -10.75
CA GLN A 518 24.67 -1.38 -11.02
C GLN A 518 23.52 -2.26 -10.53
N LEU A 519 23.53 -3.56 -10.83
CA LEU A 519 22.50 -4.49 -10.38
C LEU A 519 22.47 -4.62 -8.86
N TYR A 520 23.64 -4.68 -8.22
CA TYR A 520 23.71 -4.73 -6.76
C TYR A 520 23.24 -3.42 -6.11
N PHE A 521 23.59 -2.29 -6.74
CA PHE A 521 23.10 -0.97 -6.35
C PHE A 521 21.57 -0.89 -6.45
N ASP A 522 20.99 -1.27 -7.59
CA ASP A 522 19.54 -1.22 -7.82
C ASP A 522 18.79 -2.15 -6.85
N GLY A 523 19.33 -3.34 -6.59
CA GLY A 523 18.75 -4.28 -5.63
C GLY A 523 18.77 -3.76 -4.19
N THR A 524 19.88 -3.15 -3.76
CA THR A 524 20.00 -2.53 -2.43
C THR A 524 19.10 -1.30 -2.26
N GLN A 525 18.88 -0.51 -3.31
CA GLN A 525 17.91 0.60 -3.26
C GLN A 525 16.48 0.09 -3.02
N LYS A 526 16.06 -0.95 -3.75
CA LYS A 526 14.72 -1.55 -3.58
C LYS A 526 14.50 -2.07 -2.16
N MET A 527 15.50 -2.74 -1.59
CA MET A 527 15.45 -3.21 -0.20
C MET A 527 15.42 -2.06 0.81
N TRP A 528 16.19 -1.00 0.57
CA TRP A 528 16.20 0.19 1.43
C TRP A 528 14.86 0.93 1.43
N LEU A 529 14.20 1.04 0.27
CA LEU A 529 12.87 1.65 0.14
C LEU A 529 11.85 0.93 1.01
N VAL A 530 11.87 -0.41 1.02
CA VAL A 530 10.96 -1.22 1.84
C VAL A 530 11.28 -1.11 3.34
N ALA A 531 12.58 -1.15 3.70
CA ALA A 531 12.99 -0.97 5.09
C ALA A 531 12.59 0.40 5.65
N ARG A 532 12.66 1.45 4.83
CA ARG A 532 12.24 2.81 5.19
C ARG A 532 10.72 2.92 5.32
N ALA A 533 9.96 2.29 4.44
CA ALA A 533 8.50 2.21 4.57
C ALA A 533 8.08 1.51 5.87
N GLN A 534 8.70 0.37 6.21
CA GLN A 534 8.42 -0.35 7.44
C GLN A 534 8.80 0.43 8.70
N GLN A 535 9.96 1.09 8.70
CA GLN A 535 10.39 1.89 9.84
C GLN A 535 9.36 3.00 10.15
N ARG A 536 8.78 3.62 9.11
CA ARG A 536 7.71 4.60 9.28
C ARG A 536 6.43 3.99 9.88
N VAL A 537 6.08 2.77 9.49
CA VAL A 537 4.94 2.02 10.07
C VAL A 537 5.21 1.62 11.53
N ASP A 538 6.40 1.10 11.86
CA ASP A 538 6.77 0.70 13.22
C ASP A 538 6.88 1.90 14.17
N ASP A 539 7.31 3.05 13.66
CA ASP A 539 7.38 4.30 14.41
C ASP A 539 5.98 4.89 14.63
N PHE A 540 5.08 4.78 13.64
CA PHE A 540 3.65 5.08 13.77
C PHE A 540 2.98 4.20 14.84
N ILE A 541 3.14 2.87 14.78
CA ILE A 541 2.56 1.94 15.75
C ILE A 541 3.09 2.20 17.17
N ARG A 542 4.40 2.47 17.33
CA ARG A 542 4.99 2.80 18.63
C ARG A 542 4.49 4.14 19.18
N ALA A 543 4.29 5.14 18.33
CA ALA A 543 3.72 6.42 18.73
C ALA A 543 2.26 6.26 19.19
N SER A 544 1.43 5.52 18.44
CA SER A 544 0.03 5.25 18.80
C SER A 544 -0.11 4.42 20.09
N ALA A 545 0.78 3.45 20.34
CA ALA A 545 0.77 2.65 21.56
C ALA A 545 1.15 3.47 22.83
N ALA A 546 2.02 4.46 22.67
CA ALA A 546 2.43 5.36 23.75
C ALA A 546 1.32 6.35 24.15
N GLU A 547 0.50 6.80 23.19
CA GLU A 547 -0.63 7.71 23.44
C GLU A 547 -1.85 7.02 24.06
N LEU A 548 -2.02 5.71 23.84
CA LEU A 548 -3.08 4.90 24.46
C LEU A 548 -2.76 4.42 25.89
N GLY A 549 -1.62 4.81 26.47
CA GLY A 549 -1.27 4.51 27.87
C GLY A 549 -0.94 3.05 28.18
N ALA A 550 -0.66 2.22 27.16
CA ALA A 550 -0.22 0.84 27.37
C ALA A 550 1.28 0.82 27.72
N THR A 551 1.61 0.64 29.01
CA THR A 551 2.98 0.32 29.40
C THR A 551 3.35 -1.09 28.94
N PRO A 552 4.55 -1.32 28.37
CA PRO A 552 4.99 -2.66 28.04
C PRO A 552 5.34 -3.40 29.35
N GLN A 553 4.37 -4.08 29.95
CA GLN A 553 4.67 -5.09 30.95
C GLN A 553 5.08 -6.38 30.25
N GLY A 554 6.38 -6.70 30.36
CA GLY A 554 6.88 -8.03 30.06
C GLY A 554 6.19 -9.09 30.92
N GLY A 555 5.78 -10.18 30.28
CA GLY A 555 5.44 -11.44 30.93
C GLY A 555 4.02 -11.95 30.72
N GLY A 556 3.82 -12.70 29.63
CA GLY A 556 2.96 -13.88 29.61
C GLY A 556 1.45 -13.68 29.60
N ALA A 557 0.89 -13.31 28.44
CA ALA A 557 -0.42 -13.79 28.00
C ALA A 557 -0.47 -13.78 26.46
N THR A 558 -0.62 -14.96 25.89
CA THR A 558 -0.66 -15.27 24.45
C THR A 558 -1.86 -14.59 23.77
N GLY A 559 -1.64 -13.75 22.75
CA GLY A 559 -2.75 -13.32 21.88
C GLY A 559 -2.64 -12.06 21.01
N SER A 560 -1.55 -11.29 21.00
CA SER A 560 -1.37 -10.21 20.02
C SER A 560 -0.06 -10.41 19.27
N ALA A 561 -0.16 -10.78 18.00
CA ALA A 561 0.99 -10.99 17.12
C ALA A 561 1.78 -9.68 16.99
N ASN A 562 3.04 -9.71 17.44
CA ASN A 562 4.05 -8.74 17.05
C ASN A 562 4.22 -8.85 15.53
N PHE A 563 3.60 -7.95 14.76
CA PHE A 563 3.92 -7.73 13.36
C PHE A 563 5.14 -6.82 13.30
N SER A 564 6.32 -7.41 13.13
CA SER A 564 7.54 -6.69 12.75
C SER A 564 8.12 -7.42 11.54
N PHE A 565 8.10 -6.75 10.39
CA PHE A 565 8.57 -7.31 9.13
C PHE A 565 10.11 -7.42 9.08
N THR A 566 10.86 -6.61 9.84
CA THR A 566 12.31 -6.47 9.63
C THR A 566 13.18 -6.33 10.87
N SER A 567 12.68 -6.40 12.12
CA SER A 567 13.59 -6.32 13.29
C SER A 567 14.63 -7.46 13.34
N ARG A 568 14.49 -8.49 12.49
CA ARG A 568 15.47 -9.58 12.33
C ARG A 568 16.30 -9.47 11.04
N PHE A 569 16.01 -8.51 10.18
CA PHE A 569 16.62 -8.32 8.87
C PHE A 569 17.58 -7.12 8.85
N SER A 570 17.26 -6.03 9.56
CA SER A 570 18.10 -4.83 9.58
C SER A 570 19.38 -4.96 10.41
N ASP A 571 19.47 -5.94 11.32
CA ASP A 571 20.60 -6.08 12.23
C ASP A 571 21.82 -6.76 11.58
N GLU A 572 21.66 -7.39 10.41
CA GLU A 572 22.74 -8.07 9.67
C GLU A 572 23.07 -7.41 8.33
N MET A 573 22.29 -6.42 7.89
CA MET A 573 22.50 -5.63 6.66
C MET A 573 22.65 -4.11 6.93
N ARG A 574 22.90 -3.73 8.19
CA ARG A 574 23.47 -2.44 8.61
C ARG A 574 24.91 -2.69 9.03
#